data_AF-A0A7X3PII7-F1
#
_entry.id   AF-A0A7X3PII7-F1
#
_cell.length_a   1.000
_cell.length_b   1.000
_cell.length_c   1.000
_cell.angle_alpha   90.00
_cell.angle_beta   90.00
_cell.angle_gamma   90.00
#
_symmetry.space_group_name_H-M   'P 1'
#
loop_
_entity.id
_entity.type
_entity.pdbx_description
1 polymer ?
#
loop_
_entity_poly.entity_id
_entity_poly.type
_entity_poly.pdbx_seq_one_letter_code
_entity_poly.pdbx_strand_id
1 'polypeptide(L)'
;MSTSSRAVAAIGGLCLLFAASGGPREASEEASGLTAARTGAVPHWFAAMSSRIEPAVLEARRIEGHLRDVEEALRRKATDALSAAQRERRNTALNWLREYRERGEFPHNHTHAGGRVPVFVDEHGTPCAVAYLLQRSGRENLVREIAGADNNVYAWELADDGRFSEWLDEMGLTLEEAARIQPNYADYCLCIVAEAMEWTPPPGGIAMCQG
;
A
#
# COMPACT_ATOMS: atom_id res chain seq x y z
N MET A 1 -23.05 -12.57 -41.22
CA MET A 1 -22.30 -12.37 -39.96
C MET A 1 -20.91 -11.86 -40.37
N SER A 2 -20.74 -10.53 -40.51
CA SER A 2 -20.09 -9.61 -39.54
C SER A 2 -18.67 -10.10 -39.18
N THR A 3 -17.54 -9.42 -39.45
CA THR A 3 -17.15 -8.01 -39.20
C THR A 3 -15.99 -7.60 -40.13
N SER A 4 -16.11 -6.56 -40.96
CA SER A 4 -15.65 -5.16 -40.76
C SER A 4 -14.13 -4.93 -40.65
N SER A 5 -13.56 -4.49 -41.78
CA SER A 5 -12.24 -3.85 -41.95
C SER A 5 -12.21 -2.42 -41.40
N ARG A 6 -11.02 -2.03 -40.92
CA ARG A 6 -10.65 -0.68 -40.49
C ARG A 6 -10.72 0.33 -41.65
N ALA A 7 -11.26 1.52 -41.38
CA ALA A 7 -11.07 2.71 -42.20
C ALA A 7 -10.66 3.90 -41.33
N VAL A 8 -9.69 4.63 -41.85
CA VAL A 8 -8.99 5.79 -41.29
C VAL A 8 -9.90 7.03 -41.34
N ALA A 9 -9.93 7.83 -40.27
CA ALA A 9 -10.51 9.17 -40.30
C ALA A 9 -9.43 10.20 -39.95
N ALA A 10 -8.99 10.94 -40.97
CA ALA A 10 -8.24 12.18 -40.84
C ALA A 10 -9.23 13.34 -40.73
N ILE A 11 -9.11 14.15 -39.68
CA ILE A 11 -9.72 15.47 -39.54
C ILE A 11 -8.58 16.31 -38.93
N GLY A 12 -7.97 17.26 -39.63
CA GLY A 12 -8.61 18.33 -40.39
C GLY A 12 -8.40 19.60 -39.57
N GLY A 13 -7.20 20.18 -39.69
CA GLY A 13 -6.83 21.40 -38.98
C GLY A 13 -7.62 22.61 -39.48
N LEU A 14 -8.02 23.47 -38.56
CA LEU A 14 -8.40 24.84 -38.85
C LEU A 14 -7.92 25.74 -37.70
N CYS A 15 -6.74 26.32 -37.90
CA CYS A 15 -6.19 27.36 -37.03
C CYS A 15 -6.77 28.70 -37.53
N LEU A 16 -7.80 29.21 -36.86
CA LEU A 16 -8.30 30.56 -37.09
C LEU A 16 -7.42 31.55 -36.33
N LEU A 17 -6.64 32.30 -37.10
CA LEU A 17 -5.95 33.53 -36.69
C LEU A 17 -6.99 34.58 -36.29
N PHE A 18 -6.92 35.07 -35.04
CA PHE A 18 -7.51 36.35 -34.68
C PHE A 18 -6.38 37.36 -34.41
N ALA A 19 -6.25 38.31 -35.33
CA ALA A 19 -5.37 39.46 -35.21
C ALA A 19 -6.01 40.48 -34.26
N ALA A 20 -5.30 40.86 -33.19
CA ALA A 20 -5.67 41.98 -32.34
C ALA A 20 -4.92 43.23 -32.81
N SER A 21 -5.65 44.25 -33.27
CA SER A 21 -5.10 45.57 -33.58
C SER A 21 -5.81 46.64 -32.74
N GLY A 22 -5.05 47.28 -31.83
CA GLY A 22 -5.14 48.73 -31.56
C GLY A 22 -6.00 49.24 -30.40
N GLY A 23 -5.31 49.72 -29.34
CA GLY A 23 -5.48 51.10 -28.82
C GLY A 23 -6.40 51.35 -27.61
N PRO A 24 -6.17 52.44 -26.82
CA PRO A 24 -6.11 52.38 -25.35
C PRO A 24 -7.17 53.24 -24.60
N ARG A 25 -7.04 53.24 -23.24
CA ARG A 25 -7.69 54.02 -22.16
C ARG A 25 -8.71 53.16 -21.38
N GLU A 26 -8.67 53.01 -20.05
CA GLU A 26 -8.28 53.93 -18.98
C GLU A 26 -7.54 53.19 -17.85
N ALA A 27 -6.57 53.88 -17.26
CA ALA A 27 -5.92 53.49 -16.02
C ALA A 27 -6.63 54.18 -14.85
N SER A 28 -6.99 53.42 -13.81
CA SER A 28 -6.91 53.91 -12.43
C SER A 28 -6.91 52.73 -11.47
N GLU A 29 -5.79 52.63 -10.76
CA GLU A 29 -5.69 52.24 -9.34
C GLU A 29 -6.22 50.85 -8.95
N GLU A 30 -5.31 49.89 -8.79
CA GLU A 30 -5.10 49.15 -7.53
C GLU A 30 -3.77 48.40 -7.61
N ALA A 31 -2.67 49.15 -7.46
CA ALA A 31 -1.35 48.58 -7.20
C ALA A 31 -0.78 49.27 -5.96
N SER A 32 -1.23 48.84 -4.80
CA SER A 32 -0.55 49.10 -3.53
C SER A 32 -0.69 47.88 -2.64
N GLY A 33 0.44 47.23 -2.36
CA GLY A 33 0.45 46.17 -1.36
C GLY A 33 1.48 45.06 -1.52
N LEU A 34 2.62 45.27 -2.20
CA LEU A 34 3.78 44.40 -1.99
C LEU A 34 4.80 45.09 -1.09
N THR A 35 4.50 45.15 0.21
CA THR A 35 5.52 45.40 1.24
C THR A 35 5.23 44.59 2.49
N ALA A 36 6.32 44.08 3.08
CA ALA A 36 6.44 43.43 4.38
C ALA A 36 6.07 41.93 4.50
N ALA A 37 6.99 41.09 4.00
CA ALA A 37 7.39 39.91 4.75
C ALA A 37 8.12 40.36 6.03
N ARG A 38 7.44 40.31 7.19
CA ARG A 38 8.09 40.31 8.51
C ARG A 38 7.15 39.97 9.68
N THR A 39 6.41 38.88 9.56
CA THR A 39 5.92 38.14 10.73
C THR A 39 6.17 36.67 10.45
N GLY A 40 6.83 35.96 11.36
CA GLY A 40 7.03 34.51 11.29
C GLY A 40 5.73 33.72 11.50
N ALA A 41 4.59 34.28 11.10
CA ALA A 41 3.29 33.66 11.21
C ALA A 41 2.94 33.06 9.85
N VAL A 42 2.97 31.73 9.77
CA VAL A 42 2.37 31.01 8.65
C VAL A 42 0.90 31.44 8.53
N PRO A 43 0.45 31.90 7.36
CA PRO A 43 -0.94 32.28 7.17
C PRO A 43 -1.86 31.11 7.55
N HIS A 44 -2.97 31.39 8.22
CA HIS A 44 -3.92 30.35 8.67
C HIS A 44 -4.47 29.51 7.50
N TRP A 45 -4.52 30.06 6.28
CA TRP A 45 -4.86 29.32 5.07
C TRP A 45 -3.79 28.29 4.69
N PHE A 46 -2.52 28.51 5.04
CA PHE A 46 -1.42 27.56 4.85
C PHE A 46 -1.55 26.38 5.84
N ALA A 47 -1.86 26.66 7.11
CA ALA A 47 -2.15 25.65 8.13
C ALA A 47 -3.40 24.81 7.81
N ALA A 48 -4.45 25.43 7.25
CA ALA A 48 -5.65 24.77 6.75
C ALA A 48 -5.47 24.08 5.37
N MET A 49 -4.35 24.34 4.67
CA MET A 49 -3.97 23.62 3.44
C MET A 49 -3.16 22.36 3.75
N SER A 50 -2.36 22.39 4.82
CA SER A 50 -1.51 21.29 5.27
C SER A 50 -2.23 20.19 6.06
N SER A 51 -3.52 20.31 6.37
CA SER A 51 -4.29 19.34 7.16
C SER A 51 -5.05 18.28 6.34
N ARG A 52 -4.70 18.06 5.06
CA ARG A 52 -5.68 17.56 4.07
C ARG A 52 -5.56 16.12 3.58
N ILE A 53 -4.72 15.27 4.18
CA ILE A 53 -4.75 13.85 3.84
C ILE A 53 -5.09 13.06 5.10
N GLU A 54 -6.26 12.42 5.09
CA GLU A 54 -6.73 11.55 6.16
C GLU A 54 -5.69 10.46 6.46
N PRO A 55 -5.36 10.19 7.74
CA PRO A 55 -4.40 9.15 8.11
C PRO A 55 -4.67 7.80 7.46
N ALA A 56 -5.95 7.43 7.30
CA ALA A 56 -6.37 6.23 6.60
C ALA A 56 -5.94 6.20 5.11
N VAL A 57 -5.97 7.35 4.42
CA VAL A 57 -5.53 7.46 3.03
C VAL A 57 -4.01 7.31 2.92
N LEU A 58 -3.26 7.90 3.85
CA LEU A 58 -1.80 7.73 3.90
C LEU A 58 -1.41 6.29 4.18
N GLU A 59 -2.11 5.65 5.11
CA GLU A 59 -1.87 4.24 5.46
C GLU A 59 -2.22 3.31 4.30
N ALA A 60 -3.35 3.51 3.63
CA ALA A 60 -3.71 2.75 2.43
C ALA A 60 -2.64 2.87 1.34
N ARG A 61 -2.18 4.09 1.04
CA ARG A 61 -1.09 4.31 0.06
C ARG A 61 0.22 3.64 0.46
N ARG A 62 0.54 3.61 1.76
CA ARG A 62 1.72 2.91 2.27
C ARG A 62 1.60 1.41 2.01
N ILE A 63 0.45 0.82 2.33
CA ILE A 63 0.18 -0.61 2.13
C ILE A 63 0.20 -0.93 0.64
N GLU A 64 -0.44 -0.12 -0.23
CA GLU A 64 -0.39 -0.29 -1.68
C GLU A 64 1.03 -0.29 -2.23
N GLY A 65 1.84 0.69 -1.83
CA GLY A 65 3.24 0.81 -2.25
C GLY A 65 4.06 -0.39 -1.80
N HIS A 66 3.92 -0.79 -0.53
CA HIS A 66 4.58 -1.97 0.00
C HIS A 66 4.19 -3.24 -0.77
N LEU A 67 2.90 -3.50 -0.97
CA LEU A 67 2.42 -4.69 -1.66
C LEU A 67 2.85 -4.73 -3.12
N ARG A 68 2.93 -3.57 -3.79
CA ARG A 68 3.46 -3.47 -5.16
C ARG A 68 4.91 -3.93 -5.20
N ASP A 69 5.73 -3.43 -4.29
CA ASP A 69 7.16 -3.73 -4.26
C ASP A 69 7.41 -5.21 -3.90
N VAL A 70 6.61 -5.77 -2.98
CA VAL A 70 6.62 -7.21 -2.65
C VAL A 70 6.19 -8.05 -3.84
N GLU A 71 5.06 -7.74 -4.48
CA GLU A 71 4.56 -8.45 -5.66
C GLU A 71 5.65 -8.52 -6.74
N GLU A 72 6.28 -7.38 -7.04
CA GLU A 72 7.31 -7.27 -8.06
C GLU A 72 8.57 -8.09 -7.69
N ALA A 73 9.01 -8.04 -6.44
CA ALA A 73 10.12 -8.85 -5.94
C ALA A 73 9.83 -10.35 -6.03
N LEU A 74 8.63 -10.78 -5.64
CA LEU A 74 8.23 -12.20 -5.67
C LEU A 74 8.08 -12.74 -7.09
N ARG A 75 7.66 -11.91 -8.05
CA ARG A 75 7.60 -12.26 -9.48
C ARG A 75 8.97 -12.41 -10.13
N ARG A 76 9.99 -11.67 -9.66
CA ARG A 76 11.37 -11.77 -10.16
C ARG A 76 12.17 -12.92 -9.56
N LYS A 77 11.76 -13.45 -8.40
CA LYS A 77 12.52 -14.48 -7.70
C LYS A 77 12.58 -15.77 -8.53
N ALA A 78 13.75 -16.41 -8.53
CA ALA A 78 13.94 -17.71 -9.16
C ALA A 78 13.02 -18.78 -8.53
N THR A 79 12.44 -19.63 -9.37
CA THR A 79 11.47 -20.67 -8.97
C THR A 79 11.87 -22.07 -9.45
N ASP A 80 13.17 -22.27 -9.70
CA ASP A 80 13.71 -23.52 -10.24
C ASP A 80 13.48 -24.71 -9.28
N ALA A 81 13.48 -24.45 -7.97
CA ALA A 81 13.22 -25.45 -6.93
C ALA A 81 11.74 -25.84 -6.81
N LEU A 82 10.81 -25.08 -7.40
CA LEU A 82 9.38 -25.36 -7.33
C LEU A 82 8.97 -26.43 -8.35
N SER A 83 7.94 -27.20 -8.04
CA SER A 83 7.26 -28.03 -9.04
C SER A 83 6.49 -27.16 -10.05
N ALA A 84 6.07 -27.76 -11.18
CA ALA A 84 5.23 -27.06 -12.15
C ALA A 84 3.89 -26.58 -11.54
N ALA A 85 3.27 -27.43 -10.70
CA ALA A 85 2.03 -27.09 -10.01
C ALA A 85 2.22 -25.95 -9.00
N GLN A 86 3.32 -25.95 -8.25
CA GLN A 86 3.65 -24.86 -7.32
C GLN A 86 3.92 -23.55 -8.06
N ARG A 87 4.59 -23.57 -9.22
CA ARG A 87 4.77 -22.36 -10.05
C ARG A 87 3.44 -21.78 -10.52
N GLU A 88 2.50 -22.62 -10.93
CA GLU A 88 1.16 -22.20 -11.34
C GLU A 88 0.36 -21.59 -10.17
N ARG A 89 0.38 -22.25 -9.01
CA ARG A 89 -0.28 -21.76 -7.79
C ARG A 89 0.37 -20.48 -7.28
N ARG A 90 1.69 -20.36 -7.32
CA ARG A 90 2.42 -19.13 -6.99
C ARG A 90 1.98 -17.97 -7.88
N ASN A 91 1.91 -18.18 -9.19
CA ASN A 91 1.43 -17.15 -10.12
C ASN A 91 -0.01 -16.75 -9.85
N THR A 92 -0.86 -17.72 -9.50
CA THR A 92 -2.24 -17.49 -9.08
C THR A 92 -2.30 -16.64 -7.79
N ALA A 93 -1.52 -16.97 -6.77
CA ALA A 93 -1.42 -16.19 -5.53
C ALA A 93 -0.99 -14.75 -5.80
N LEU A 94 0.03 -14.55 -6.64
CA LEU A 94 0.52 -13.21 -6.98
C LEU A 94 -0.50 -12.41 -7.79
N ASN A 95 -1.36 -13.06 -8.57
CA ASN A 95 -2.49 -12.40 -9.25
C ASN A 95 -3.59 -12.01 -8.24
N TRP A 96 -3.89 -12.84 -7.25
CA TRP A 96 -4.80 -12.48 -6.16
C TRP A 96 -4.23 -11.34 -5.30
N LEU A 97 -2.92 -11.34 -5.03
CA LEU A 97 -2.26 -10.26 -4.29
C LEU A 97 -2.36 -8.94 -5.04
N ARG A 98 -2.20 -8.97 -6.37
CA ARG A 98 -2.43 -7.82 -7.24
C ARG A 98 -3.86 -7.31 -7.15
N GLU A 99 -4.85 -8.21 -7.26
CA GLU A 99 -6.27 -7.86 -7.13
C GLU A 99 -6.57 -7.22 -5.78
N TYR A 100 -6.07 -7.80 -4.68
CA TYR A 100 -6.19 -7.25 -3.33
C TYR A 100 -5.60 -5.83 -3.25
N ARG A 101 -4.38 -5.64 -3.75
CA ARG A 101 -3.71 -4.35 -3.80
C ARG A 101 -4.48 -3.31 -4.62
N GLU A 102 -5.02 -3.71 -5.77
CA GLU A 102 -5.76 -2.81 -6.69
C GLU A 102 -7.15 -2.43 -6.14
N ARG A 103 -7.74 -3.25 -5.26
CA ARG A 103 -8.97 -2.90 -4.53
C ARG A 103 -8.75 -1.83 -3.46
N GLY A 104 -7.58 -1.80 -2.83
CA GLY A 104 -7.27 -0.80 -1.79
C GLY A 104 -8.06 -0.97 -0.49
N GLU A 105 -8.76 -2.10 -0.31
CA GLU A 105 -9.57 -2.41 0.87
C GLU A 105 -8.70 -3.16 1.91
N PHE A 106 -7.97 -2.40 2.72
CA PHE A 106 -7.08 -2.91 3.76
C PHE A 106 -7.73 -2.85 5.14
N PRO A 107 -7.40 -3.79 6.05
CA PRO A 107 -8.01 -3.81 7.36
C PRO A 107 -7.53 -2.64 8.22
N HIS A 108 -8.41 -2.18 9.11
CA HIS A 108 -8.10 -1.13 10.08
C HIS A 108 -8.00 -1.70 11.50
N ASN A 109 -6.87 -1.49 12.17
CA ASN A 109 -6.72 -1.86 13.57
C ASN A 109 -7.13 -0.69 14.47
N HIS A 110 -8.41 -0.64 14.88
CA HIS A 110 -8.94 0.41 15.76
C HIS A 110 -8.61 0.17 17.25
N THR A 111 -8.13 -1.02 17.61
CA THR A 111 -7.93 -1.43 19.01
C THR A 111 -6.62 -0.96 19.63
N HIS A 112 -5.65 -0.54 18.82
CA HIS A 112 -4.32 -0.10 19.26
C HIS A 112 -4.09 1.37 18.87
N ALA A 113 -4.53 2.30 19.72
CA ALA A 113 -4.29 3.72 19.54
C ALA A 113 -2.80 4.04 19.80
N GLY A 114 -2.05 4.40 18.76
CA GLY A 114 -0.68 4.92 18.89
C GLY A 114 0.43 4.07 18.28
N GLY A 115 0.11 2.89 17.72
CA GLY A 115 1.09 2.08 17.02
C GLY A 115 0.51 1.20 15.92
N ARG A 116 1.36 0.83 14.96
CA ARG A 116 1.03 -0.12 13.89
C ARG A 116 1.12 -1.53 14.48
N VAL A 117 -0.02 -2.16 14.70
CA VAL A 117 -0.11 -3.57 15.10
C VAL A 117 -0.81 -4.35 13.98
N PRO A 118 -0.32 -5.54 13.57
CA PRO A 118 -1.02 -6.37 12.61
C PRO A 118 -2.45 -6.64 13.09
N VAL A 119 -3.36 -6.79 12.13
CA VAL A 119 -4.69 -7.33 12.36
C VAL A 119 -4.97 -8.33 11.26
N PHE A 120 -5.33 -9.56 11.62
CA PHE A 120 -5.51 -10.63 10.64
C PHE A 120 -6.83 -10.46 9.88
N VAL A 121 -7.91 -10.15 10.61
CA VAL A 121 -9.22 -9.72 10.08
C VAL A 121 -9.77 -8.61 10.97
N ASP A 122 -10.16 -7.46 10.42
CA ASP A 122 -10.72 -6.36 11.22
C ASP A 122 -12.19 -6.59 11.64
N GLU A 123 -12.74 -5.66 12.43
CA GLU A 123 -14.13 -5.68 12.91
C GLU A 123 -15.20 -5.63 11.80
N HIS A 124 -14.82 -5.21 10.59
CA HIS A 124 -15.69 -5.18 9.42
C HIS A 124 -15.57 -6.46 8.58
N GLY A 125 -14.72 -7.41 8.99
CA GLY A 125 -14.45 -8.64 8.25
C GLY A 125 -13.44 -8.45 7.12
N THR A 126 -12.73 -7.32 7.07
CA THR A 126 -11.69 -7.06 6.08
C THR A 126 -10.46 -7.90 6.43
N PRO A 127 -10.00 -8.80 5.56
CA PRO A 127 -8.80 -9.59 5.81
C PRO A 127 -7.53 -8.77 5.50
N CYS A 128 -6.43 -9.06 6.20
CA CYS A 128 -5.10 -8.68 5.73
C CYS A 128 -4.73 -9.42 4.44
N ALA A 129 -3.64 -9.03 3.77
CA ALA A 129 -3.22 -9.63 2.52
C ALA A 129 -3.01 -11.16 2.63
N VAL A 130 -2.39 -11.65 3.71
CA VAL A 130 -2.18 -13.11 3.92
C VAL A 130 -3.50 -13.84 4.14
N ALA A 131 -4.37 -13.29 5.00
CA ALA A 131 -5.72 -13.83 5.24
C ALA A 131 -6.55 -13.84 3.95
N TYR A 132 -6.44 -12.82 3.10
CA TYR A 132 -7.11 -12.76 1.81
C TYR A 132 -6.65 -13.88 0.87
N LEU A 133 -5.33 -14.15 0.79
CA LEU A 133 -4.81 -15.24 -0.03
C LEU A 133 -5.30 -16.61 0.47
N LEU A 134 -5.35 -16.81 1.79
CA LEU A 134 -5.94 -18.01 2.38
C LEU A 134 -7.42 -18.17 2.00
N GLN A 135 -8.23 -17.11 2.14
CA GLN A 135 -9.64 -17.13 1.73
C GLN A 135 -9.79 -17.46 0.23
N ARG A 136 -9.00 -16.82 -0.65
CA ARG A 136 -9.04 -17.09 -2.10
C ARG A 136 -8.66 -18.53 -2.46
N SER A 137 -7.87 -19.19 -1.60
CA SER A 137 -7.52 -20.60 -1.73
C SER A 137 -8.54 -21.58 -1.10
N GLY A 138 -9.66 -21.10 -0.54
CA GLY A 138 -10.68 -21.92 0.10
C GLY A 138 -10.33 -22.35 1.54
N ARG A 139 -9.50 -21.57 2.24
CA ARG A 139 -9.07 -21.82 3.62
C ARG A 139 -9.72 -20.89 4.64
N GLU A 140 -11.00 -20.55 4.44
CA GLU A 140 -11.76 -19.63 5.31
C GLU A 140 -11.85 -20.14 6.76
N ASN A 141 -11.91 -21.45 6.97
CA ASN A 141 -11.90 -22.04 8.31
C ASN A 141 -10.59 -21.77 9.04
N LEU A 142 -9.46 -21.93 8.36
CA LEU A 142 -8.14 -21.64 8.93
C LEU A 142 -8.02 -20.16 9.30
N VAL A 143 -8.52 -19.25 8.44
CA VAL A 143 -8.53 -17.81 8.74
C VAL A 143 -9.33 -17.49 9.99
N ARG A 144 -10.51 -18.10 10.15
CA ARG A 144 -11.37 -17.90 11.32
C ARG A 144 -10.71 -18.42 12.60
N GLU A 145 -10.05 -19.57 12.52
CA GLU A 145 -9.35 -20.15 13.67
C GLU A 145 -8.13 -19.34 14.09
N ILE A 146 -7.32 -18.89 13.12
CA ILE A 146 -6.17 -18.00 13.40
C ILE A 146 -6.66 -16.70 14.05
N ALA A 147 -7.61 -16.00 13.40
CA ALA A 147 -8.15 -14.74 13.93
C ALA A 147 -8.82 -14.90 15.30
N GLY A 148 -9.44 -16.06 15.56
CA GLY A 148 -10.07 -16.37 16.85
C GLY A 148 -9.08 -16.72 17.96
N ALA A 149 -7.91 -17.25 17.61
CA ALA A 149 -6.85 -17.58 18.57
C ALA A 149 -5.97 -16.37 18.90
N ASP A 150 -5.49 -15.67 17.86
CA ASP A 150 -4.75 -14.42 17.97
C ASP A 150 -4.92 -13.58 16.70
N ASN A 151 -5.74 -12.53 16.80
CA ASN A 151 -6.01 -11.66 15.66
C ASN A 151 -4.90 -10.66 15.37
N ASN A 152 -3.89 -10.51 16.25
CA ASN A 152 -2.74 -9.63 16.04
C ASN A 152 -1.48 -10.45 15.69
N VAL A 153 -1.65 -11.66 15.17
CA VAL A 153 -0.55 -12.55 14.82
C VAL A 153 0.19 -12.08 13.56
N TYR A 154 1.51 -12.19 13.60
CA TYR A 154 2.37 -12.03 12.43
C TYR A 154 2.45 -13.35 11.65
N ALA A 155 2.57 -13.27 10.33
CA ALA A 155 2.65 -14.48 9.50
C ALA A 155 3.89 -15.36 9.83
N TRP A 156 4.98 -14.77 10.34
CA TRP A 156 6.16 -15.53 10.76
C TRP A 156 5.92 -16.37 12.03
N GLU A 157 4.98 -15.97 12.90
CA GLU A 157 4.63 -16.68 14.14
C GLU A 157 3.77 -17.91 13.87
N LEU A 158 3.20 -18.02 12.67
CA LEU A 158 2.41 -19.17 12.23
C LEU A 158 3.28 -20.34 11.72
N ALA A 159 4.60 -20.29 11.88
CA ALA A 159 5.54 -21.32 11.42
C ALA A 159 5.18 -22.73 11.91
N ASP A 160 4.70 -22.83 13.15
CA ASP A 160 4.36 -24.09 13.80
C ASP A 160 2.91 -24.56 13.52
N ASP A 161 2.07 -23.75 12.86
CA ASP A 161 0.76 -24.23 12.38
C ASP A 161 0.97 -25.05 11.09
N GLY A 162 0.92 -26.37 11.23
CA GLY A 162 1.13 -27.30 10.13
C GLY A 162 0.21 -27.06 8.92
N ARG A 163 -1.00 -26.52 9.13
CA ARG A 163 -1.95 -26.23 8.04
C ARG A 163 -1.57 -24.96 7.30
N PHE A 164 -0.97 -24.00 8.00
CA PHE A 164 -0.40 -22.81 7.38
C PHE A 164 0.85 -23.15 6.57
N SER A 165 1.74 -23.97 7.15
CA SER A 165 2.96 -24.45 6.47
C SER A 165 2.64 -25.32 5.25
N GLU A 166 1.65 -26.21 5.31
CA GLU A 166 1.16 -26.98 4.17
C GLU A 166 0.59 -26.07 3.07
N TRP A 167 -0.18 -25.06 3.45
CA TRP A 167 -0.70 -24.07 2.49
C TRP A 167 0.42 -23.32 1.76
N LEU A 168 1.46 -22.89 2.49
CA LEU A 168 2.61 -22.21 1.89
C LEU A 168 3.30 -23.10 0.85
N ASP A 169 3.55 -24.36 1.19
CA ASP A 169 4.14 -25.33 0.26
C ASP A 169 3.27 -25.54 -0.99
N GLU A 170 1.95 -25.72 -0.82
CA GLU A 170 1.01 -25.84 -1.94
C GLU A 170 1.05 -24.61 -2.85
N MET A 171 1.08 -23.41 -2.27
CA MET A 171 1.10 -22.15 -3.02
C MET A 171 2.47 -21.83 -3.61
N GLY A 172 3.50 -22.63 -3.31
CA GLY A 172 4.88 -22.35 -3.72
C GLY A 172 5.40 -21.03 -3.14
N LEU A 173 5.02 -20.72 -1.89
CA LEU A 173 5.46 -19.56 -1.12
C LEU A 173 6.31 -20.04 0.06
N THR A 174 7.31 -19.25 0.47
CA THR A 174 8.03 -19.51 1.73
C THR A 174 7.42 -18.73 2.89
N LEU A 175 7.73 -19.13 4.13
CA LEU A 175 7.32 -18.40 5.33
C LEU A 175 7.82 -16.95 5.30
N GLU A 176 9.06 -16.72 4.86
CA GLU A 176 9.65 -15.40 4.75
C GLU A 176 8.93 -14.54 3.70
N GLU A 177 8.42 -15.16 2.62
CA GLU A 177 7.63 -14.44 1.61
C GLU A 177 6.25 -14.07 2.14
N ALA A 178 5.60 -14.97 2.88
CA ALA A 178 4.34 -14.65 3.55
C ALA A 178 4.50 -13.56 4.61
N ALA A 179 5.59 -13.61 5.39
CA ALA A 179 5.94 -12.55 6.34
C ALA A 179 6.22 -11.22 5.64
N ARG A 180 6.85 -11.22 4.47
CA ARG A 180 7.09 -10.01 3.66
C ARG A 180 5.82 -9.43 3.04
N ILE A 181 4.76 -10.21 2.88
CA ILE A 181 3.46 -9.70 2.38
C ILE A 181 2.76 -8.84 3.44
N GLN A 182 3.03 -9.10 4.73
CA GLN A 182 2.61 -8.20 5.79
C GLN A 182 3.50 -6.94 5.78
N PRO A 183 2.91 -5.73 5.77
CA PRO A 183 3.68 -4.50 5.84
C PRO A 183 4.47 -4.44 7.14
N ASN A 184 5.60 -3.72 7.14
CA ASN A 184 6.31 -3.50 8.39
C ASN A 184 5.41 -2.68 9.34
N TYR A 185 5.23 -3.23 10.54
CA TYR A 185 4.44 -2.68 11.63
C TYR A 185 5.33 -2.01 12.69
N ALA A 186 6.65 -1.99 12.51
CA ALA A 186 7.53 -1.14 13.30
C ALA A 186 7.12 0.32 13.09
N ASP A 187 6.64 0.97 14.15
CA ASP A 187 6.41 2.39 14.16
C ASP A 187 7.73 3.09 13.83
N TYR A 188 7.69 3.95 12.81
CA TYR A 188 8.64 5.04 12.79
C TYR A 188 8.31 5.88 14.02
N CYS A 189 8.99 5.61 15.12
CA CYS A 189 9.26 6.67 16.08
C CYS A 189 9.80 7.82 15.24
N LEU A 190 9.06 8.92 15.18
CA LEU A 190 9.45 10.16 14.50
C LEU A 190 10.65 10.78 15.23
N CYS A 191 11.78 10.10 15.22
CA CYS A 191 13.08 10.67 15.45
C CYS A 191 13.66 10.99 14.07
N ILE A 192 13.32 12.16 13.56
CA ILE A 192 14.10 12.79 12.50
C ILE A 192 15.53 12.96 13.04
N VAL A 193 16.47 12.26 12.39
CA VAL A 193 17.93 12.42 12.30
C VAL A 193 18.78 12.46 13.58
N ALA A 194 19.46 11.35 13.88
CA ALA A 194 20.89 11.37 14.22
C ALA A 194 21.50 9.98 13.96
N GLU A 195 22.27 9.92 12.88
CA GLU A 195 23.36 8.98 12.58
C GLU A 195 23.08 7.48 12.42
N ALA A 196 23.63 6.98 11.31
CA ALA A 196 23.63 5.61 10.84
C ALA A 196 24.35 4.67 11.80
N MET A 197 23.77 3.50 12.09
CA MET A 197 24.51 2.34 12.57
C MET A 197 23.89 1.04 12.04
N GLU A 198 24.76 0.15 11.56
CA GLU A 198 24.45 -1.15 10.98
C GLU A 198 23.47 -1.96 11.84
N TRP A 199 22.39 -2.41 11.21
CA TRP A 199 21.41 -3.30 11.82
C TRP A 199 21.94 -4.74 11.81
N THR A 200 22.14 -5.31 13.01
CA THR A 200 22.20 -6.76 13.21
C THR A 200 21.05 -7.16 14.16
N PRO A 201 20.16 -8.08 13.77
CA PRO A 201 19.07 -8.51 14.64
C PRO A 201 19.63 -9.39 15.78
N PRO A 202 19.13 -9.25 17.03
CA PRO A 202 19.49 -10.16 18.10
C PRO A 202 18.83 -11.53 17.87
N PRO A 203 19.51 -12.64 18.25
CA PRO A 203 18.91 -13.96 18.18
C PRO A 203 17.88 -14.12 19.32
N GLY A 204 16.60 -14.20 18.95
CA GLY A 204 15.49 -14.58 19.83
C GLY A 204 15.14 -13.56 20.91
N GLY A 205 14.11 -12.76 20.68
CA GLY A 205 13.49 -11.98 21.75
C GLY A 205 13.00 -10.60 21.31
N ILE A 206 11.71 -10.39 21.52
CA ILE A 206 10.94 -9.18 21.26
C ILE A 206 11.63 -7.95 21.88
N ALA A 207 11.87 -6.92 21.07
CA ALA A 207 12.20 -5.59 21.57
C ALA A 207 10.91 -4.96 22.12
N MET A 208 10.67 -5.12 23.42
CA MET A 208 9.64 -4.38 24.14
C MET A 208 10.14 -2.94 24.37
N CYS A 209 9.52 -1.96 23.73
CA CYS A 209 9.65 -0.56 24.13
C CYS A 209 8.76 -0.34 25.35
N GLN A 210 9.35 -0.29 26.55
CA GLN A 210 8.65 0.25 27.72
C GLN A 210 8.61 1.78 27.61
N GLY A 211 7.40 2.34 27.72
CA GLY A 211 7.12 3.77 27.90
C GLY A 211 5.89 3.92 28.78
#